data_AF-A0A1V5TYK9-F1
#
_entry.id   AF-A0A1V5TYK9-F1
#
_cell.length_a   1.000
_cell.length_b   1.000
_cell.length_c   1.000
_cell.angle_alpha   90.00
_cell.angle_beta   90.00
_cell.angle_gamma   90.00
#
_symmetry.space_group_name_H-M   'P 1'
#
loop_
_entity.id
_entity.type
_entity.pdbx_description
1 polymer ?
#
loop_
_entity_poly.entity_id
_entity_poly.type
_entity_poly.pdbx_seq_one_letter_code
_entity_poly.pdbx_strand_id
1 'polypeptide(L)'
;MRQAFQYCIEGIGAETIAKRLNTLGILQRRGGAWSGARVLHLLHNEKYTGNALLQKSYVPDHLTKKERPNKGVLPMYYAEGTHPAIIDRDTFDRAQRQLEANRLNNNVSMDTPARYPFSGMIQCDNCGRKFKRVVSCDDGHYEKVDGQAAGLERDSRSDGSVLYRQA
;
A
#
# COMPACT_ATOMS: atom_id res chain seq x y z
N MET A 1 -10.10 -15.33 -8.16
CA MET A 1 -11.07 -14.43 -7.49
C MET A 1 -11.70 -15.10 -6.27
N ARG A 2 -12.42 -16.22 -6.40
CA ARG A 2 -12.98 -16.97 -5.24
C ARG A 2 -11.94 -17.29 -4.14
N GLN A 3 -10.73 -17.70 -4.55
CA GLN A 3 -9.60 -17.96 -3.64
C GLN A 3 -9.21 -16.74 -2.78
N ALA A 4 -9.31 -15.51 -3.31
CA ALA A 4 -8.96 -14.31 -2.55
C ALA A 4 -9.92 -14.06 -1.38
N PHE A 5 -11.21 -14.40 -1.55
CA PHE A 5 -12.18 -14.34 -0.46
C PHE A 5 -11.92 -15.40 0.59
N GLN A 6 -11.54 -16.61 0.18
CA GLN A 6 -11.15 -17.68 1.10
C GLN A 6 -9.94 -17.28 1.96
N TYR A 7 -8.87 -16.77 1.34
CA TYR A 7 -7.70 -16.27 2.06
C TYR A 7 -8.03 -15.11 3.00
N CYS A 8 -8.99 -14.26 2.64
CA CYS A 8 -9.47 -13.21 3.53
C CYS A 8 -10.19 -13.79 4.75
N ILE A 9 -11.03 -14.82 4.57
CA ILE A 9 -11.74 -15.50 5.67
C ILE A 9 -10.77 -16.23 6.61
N GLU A 10 -9.65 -16.72 6.07
CA GLU A 10 -8.53 -17.28 6.86
C GLU A 10 -7.78 -16.22 7.68
N GLY A 11 -8.11 -14.93 7.53
CA GLY A 11 -7.50 -13.83 8.27
C GLY A 11 -6.25 -13.24 7.61
N ILE A 12 -5.87 -13.70 6.42
CA ILE A 12 -4.68 -13.21 5.73
C ILE A 12 -4.89 -11.75 5.29
N GLY A 13 -3.92 -10.88 5.58
CA GLY A 13 -3.97 -9.48 5.18
C GLY A 13 -3.91 -9.27 3.67
N ALA A 14 -4.53 -8.19 3.18
CA ALA A 14 -4.68 -7.92 1.74
C ALA A 14 -3.35 -7.85 0.97
N GLU A 15 -2.29 -7.33 1.59
CA GLU A 15 -0.96 -7.26 0.97
C GLU A 15 -0.31 -8.65 0.83
N THR A 16 -0.47 -9.50 1.84
CA THR A 16 -0.01 -10.89 1.80
C THR A 16 -0.79 -11.70 0.78
N ILE A 17 -2.11 -11.46 0.65
CA ILE A 17 -2.93 -12.04 -0.41
C ILE A 17 -2.39 -11.63 -1.79
N ALA A 18 -2.09 -10.34 -1.99
CA ALA A 18 -1.54 -9.86 -3.26
C ALA A 18 -0.21 -10.56 -3.61
N LYS A 19 0.71 -10.67 -2.66
CA LYS A 19 1.98 -11.39 -2.83
C LYS A 19 1.75 -12.85 -3.19
N ARG A 20 0.88 -13.55 -2.47
CA ARG A 20 0.57 -14.96 -2.72
C ARG A 20 -0.02 -15.18 -4.11
N LEU A 21 -0.93 -14.30 -4.55
CA LEU A 21 -1.49 -14.34 -5.91
C LEU A 21 -0.42 -14.13 -6.98
N ASN A 22 0.52 -13.21 -6.74
CA ASN A 22 1.64 -12.98 -7.66
C ASN A 22 2.61 -14.16 -7.70
N THR A 23 2.91 -14.79 -6.56
CA THR A 23 3.74 -16.01 -6.49
C THR A 23 3.12 -17.17 -7.24
N LEU A 24 1.78 -17.29 -7.20
CA LEU A 24 1.04 -18.27 -8.00
C LEU A 24 0.98 -17.95 -9.50
N GLY A 25 1.57 -16.84 -9.94
CA GLY A 25 1.59 -16.42 -11.34
C GLY A 25 0.23 -15.90 -11.86
N ILE A 26 -0.72 -15.59 -10.98
CA ILE A 26 -2.05 -15.14 -11.38
C ILE A 26 -1.99 -13.65 -11.72
N LEU A 27 -2.07 -13.32 -13.00
CA LEU A 27 -2.11 -11.94 -13.46
C LEU A 27 -3.49 -11.31 -13.29
N GLN A 28 -3.54 -9.98 -13.18
CA GLN A 28 -4.80 -9.23 -13.24
C GLN A 28 -5.42 -9.31 -14.64
N ARG A 29 -6.72 -8.98 -14.74
CA ARG A 29 -7.46 -8.92 -16.03
C ARG A 29 -6.75 -8.10 -17.12
N ARG A 30 -6.02 -7.04 -16.76
CA ARG A 30 -5.27 -6.18 -17.71
C ARG A 30 -3.76 -6.51 -17.77
N GLY A 31 -3.33 -7.66 -17.25
CA GLY A 31 -1.94 -8.12 -17.33
C GLY A 31 -0.97 -7.53 -16.30
N GLY A 32 -1.45 -6.89 -15.23
CA GLY A 32 -0.61 -6.34 -14.16
C GLY A 32 -0.46 -7.27 -12.95
N ALA A 33 0.54 -7.01 -12.11
CA ALA A 33 0.72 -7.67 -10.80
C ALA A 33 -0.34 -7.19 -9.78
N TRP A 34 -0.73 -8.05 -8.86
CA TRP A 34 -1.62 -7.70 -7.75
C TRP A 34 -0.93 -6.78 -6.75
N SER A 35 -1.67 -5.77 -6.29
CA SER A 35 -1.32 -4.88 -5.18
C SER A 35 -2.39 -4.98 -4.11
N GLY A 36 -2.05 -4.77 -2.83
CA GLY A 36 -3.02 -4.78 -1.74
C GLY A 36 -4.23 -3.87 -1.98
N ALA A 37 -4.03 -2.67 -2.53
CA ALA A 37 -5.13 -1.75 -2.86
C ALA A 37 -6.10 -2.34 -3.90
N ARG A 38 -5.58 -3.15 -4.84
CA ARG A 38 -6.40 -3.82 -5.85
C ARG A 38 -7.17 -4.99 -5.26
N VAL A 39 -6.56 -5.74 -4.35
CA VAL A 39 -7.22 -6.81 -3.59
C VAL A 39 -8.32 -6.25 -2.71
N LEU A 40 -8.11 -5.11 -2.04
CA LEU A 40 -9.16 -4.44 -1.27
C LEU A 40 -10.33 -4.00 -2.17
N HIS A 41 -10.03 -3.40 -3.33
CA HIS A 41 -11.06 -3.08 -4.32
C HIS A 41 -11.85 -4.31 -4.80
N LEU A 42 -11.19 -5.47 -4.92
CA LEU A 42 -11.84 -6.73 -5.26
C LEU A 42 -12.79 -7.16 -4.12
N LEU A 43 -12.32 -7.13 -2.88
CA LEU A 43 -13.07 -7.61 -1.72
C LEU A 43 -14.26 -6.73 -1.35
N HIS A 44 -14.17 -5.40 -1.53
CA HIS A 44 -15.28 -4.47 -1.28
C HIS A 44 -16.32 -4.40 -2.40
N ASN A 45 -16.09 -5.07 -3.53
CA ASN A 45 -16.98 -4.95 -4.67
C ASN A 45 -18.23 -5.83 -4.50
N GLU A 46 -19.31 -5.22 -4.06
CA GLU A 46 -20.65 -5.79 -3.93
C GLU A 46 -21.22 -6.39 -5.23
N LYS A 47 -20.66 -6.07 -6.40
CA LYS A 47 -21.03 -6.76 -7.64
C LYS A 47 -20.84 -8.27 -7.53
N TYR A 48 -19.89 -8.76 -6.75
CA TYR A 48 -19.70 -10.21 -6.64
C TYR A 48 -20.86 -10.96 -5.97
N THR A 49 -21.75 -10.26 -5.23
CA THR A 49 -22.95 -10.83 -4.61
C THR A 49 -24.20 -10.74 -5.50
N GLY A 50 -24.09 -10.23 -6.73
CA GLY A 50 -25.22 -10.06 -7.64
C GLY A 50 -25.96 -8.72 -7.52
N ASN A 51 -25.47 -7.83 -6.64
CA ASN A 51 -26.06 -6.51 -6.40
C ASN A 51 -25.26 -5.43 -7.12
N ALA A 52 -25.93 -4.34 -7.52
CA ALA A 52 -25.30 -3.23 -8.21
C ALA A 52 -25.67 -1.90 -7.55
N LEU A 53 -24.66 -1.21 -6.99
CA LEU A 53 -24.79 0.18 -6.59
C LEU A 53 -24.42 1.08 -7.78
N LEU A 54 -25.40 1.85 -8.26
CA LEU A 54 -25.29 2.77 -9.37
C LEU A 54 -24.87 4.17 -8.87
N GLN A 55 -24.29 4.97 -9.77
CA GLN A 55 -23.95 6.38 -9.52
C GLN A 55 -22.92 6.61 -8.38
N LYS A 56 -21.93 5.71 -8.28
CA LYS A 56 -20.79 5.86 -7.35
C LYS A 56 -19.87 7.04 -7.67
N SER A 57 -19.87 7.49 -8.92
CA SER A 57 -19.19 8.69 -9.38
C SER A 57 -20.17 9.58 -10.14
N TYR A 58 -19.88 10.87 -10.16
CA TYR A 58 -20.62 11.85 -10.94
C TYR A 58 -19.67 12.90 -11.53
N VAL A 59 -20.13 13.58 -12.57
CA VAL A 59 -19.41 14.69 -13.19
C VAL A 59 -20.09 15.98 -12.74
N PRO A 60 -19.42 16.83 -11.93
CA PRO A 60 -19.99 18.12 -11.51
C PRO A 60 -20.05 19.12 -12.66
N ASP A 61 -18.98 19.21 -13.46
CA ASP A 61 -18.83 20.21 -14.51
C ASP A 61 -18.80 19.57 -15.90
N HIS A 62 -19.72 19.98 -16.77
CA HIS A 62 -19.84 19.49 -18.14
C HIS A 62 -18.68 19.94 -19.06
N LEU A 63 -17.99 21.03 -18.72
CA LEU A 63 -16.79 21.50 -19.43
C LEU A 63 -15.57 20.65 -19.07
N THR A 64 -15.30 20.46 -17.78
CA THR A 64 -14.06 19.81 -17.32
C THR A 64 -14.15 18.29 -17.42
N LYS A 65 -15.36 17.70 -17.44
CA LYS A 65 -15.62 16.26 -17.57
C LYS A 65 -14.84 15.38 -16.57
N LYS A 66 -14.44 15.97 -15.43
CA LYS A 66 -13.69 15.26 -14.38
C LYS A 66 -14.66 14.51 -13.49
N GLU A 67 -14.55 13.18 -13.47
CA GLU A 67 -15.32 12.36 -12.55
C GLU A 67 -14.86 12.55 -11.10
N ARG A 68 -15.82 12.63 -10.19
CA ARG A 68 -15.59 12.65 -8.75
C ARG A 68 -16.42 11.55 -8.07
N PRO A 69 -15.92 10.93 -6.99
CA PRO A 69 -16.71 10.00 -6.21
C PRO A 69 -17.92 10.72 -5.59
N ASN A 70 -19.07 10.09 -5.64
CA ASN A 70 -20.31 10.61 -5.07
C ASN A 70 -20.28 10.38 -3.55
N LYS A 71 -20.15 11.45 -2.78
CA LYS A 71 -20.20 11.45 -1.31
C LYS A 71 -21.58 11.87 -0.78
N GLY A 72 -22.65 11.55 -1.51
CA GLY A 72 -24.02 11.94 -1.19
C GLY A 72 -24.46 13.27 -1.80
N VAL A 73 -23.79 13.73 -2.86
CA VAL A 73 -24.21 14.92 -3.63
C VAL A 73 -25.41 14.59 -4.51
N LEU A 74 -25.43 13.38 -5.06
CA LEU A 74 -26.53 12.87 -5.86
C LEU A 74 -27.06 11.57 -5.23
N PRO A 75 -28.34 11.22 -5.43
CA PRO A 75 -28.87 9.95 -4.97
C PRO A 75 -28.09 8.78 -5.58
N MET A 76 -27.80 7.76 -4.78
CA MET A 76 -27.24 6.50 -5.25
C MET A 76 -28.35 5.45 -5.25
N TYR A 77 -28.44 4.66 -6.32
CA TYR A 77 -29.48 3.65 -6.47
C TYR A 77 -28.89 2.26 -6.25
N TYR A 78 -29.50 1.49 -5.34
CA TYR A 78 -29.14 0.10 -5.08
C TYR A 78 -30.11 -0.82 -5.82
N ALA A 79 -29.58 -1.59 -6.77
CA ALA A 79 -30.33 -2.60 -7.50
C ALA A 79 -29.93 -4.00 -6.99
N GLU A 80 -30.90 -4.73 -6.46
CA GLU A 80 -30.72 -6.11 -5.99
C GLU A 80 -30.91 -7.10 -7.14
N GLY A 81 -30.14 -8.19 -7.13
CA GLY A 81 -30.35 -9.33 -8.04
C GLY A 81 -30.22 -8.99 -9.54
N THR A 82 -29.35 -8.04 -9.91
CA THR A 82 -29.16 -7.64 -11.31
C THR A 82 -28.55 -8.75 -12.16
N HIS A 83 -27.70 -9.59 -11.55
CA HIS A 83 -27.01 -10.66 -12.25
C HIS A 83 -26.72 -11.83 -11.29
N PRO A 84 -26.43 -13.04 -11.80
CA PRO A 84 -26.12 -14.18 -10.93
C PRO A 84 -24.93 -13.88 -10.02
N ALA A 85 -25.09 -14.19 -8.74
CA ALA A 85 -24.06 -14.01 -7.74
C ALA A 85 -22.91 -14.99 -7.97
N ILE A 86 -21.67 -14.48 -7.93
CA ILE A 86 -20.47 -15.34 -7.99
C ILE A 86 -20.15 -15.86 -6.59
N ILE A 87 -20.42 -15.03 -5.57
CA ILE A 87 -20.11 -15.28 -4.17
C ILE A 87 -21.39 -15.11 -3.37
N ASP A 88 -21.63 -16.02 -2.44
CA ASP A 88 -22.77 -15.93 -1.54
C ASP A 88 -22.65 -14.73 -0.59
N ARG A 89 -23.80 -14.18 -0.18
CA ARG A 89 -23.86 -13.01 0.69
C ARG A 89 -23.22 -13.27 2.06
N ASP A 90 -23.39 -14.46 2.62
CA ASP A 90 -22.76 -14.81 3.91
C ASP A 90 -21.23 -14.80 3.82
N THR A 91 -20.69 -15.38 2.74
CA THR A 91 -19.23 -15.40 2.51
C THR A 91 -18.67 -13.99 2.34
N PHE A 92 -19.41 -13.11 1.65
CA PHE A 92 -19.02 -11.72 1.50
C PHE A 92 -19.02 -10.97 2.84
N ASP A 93 -20.08 -11.13 3.63
CA ASP A 93 -20.24 -10.46 4.93
C ASP A 93 -19.16 -10.92 5.92
N ARG A 94 -18.83 -12.21 5.93
CA ARG A 94 -17.72 -12.77 6.72
C ARG A 94 -16.38 -12.16 6.32
N ALA A 95 -16.10 -12.03 5.02
CA ALA A 95 -14.88 -11.39 4.55
C ALA A 95 -14.81 -9.90 4.95
N GLN A 96 -15.92 -9.16 4.88
CA GLN A 96 -15.97 -7.77 5.34
C GLN A 96 -15.70 -7.63 6.85
N ARG A 97 -16.28 -8.50 7.67
CA ARG A 97 -16.00 -8.54 9.12
C ARG A 97 -14.52 -8.79 9.39
N GLN A 98 -13.90 -9.71 8.67
CA GLN A 98 -12.47 -10.00 8.83
C GLN A 98 -11.58 -8.84 8.37
N LEU A 99 -11.96 -8.13 7.31
CA LEU A 99 -11.27 -6.91 6.88
C LEU A 99 -11.34 -5.81 7.94
N GLU A 100 -12.51 -5.60 8.55
CA GLU A 100 -12.65 -4.59 9.61
C GLU A 100 -11.86 -5.01 10.87
N ALA A 101 -11.89 -6.29 11.26
CA ALA A 101 -11.07 -6.82 12.34
C ALA A 101 -9.56 -6.59 12.06
N ASN A 102 -9.11 -6.90 10.85
CA ASN A 102 -7.73 -6.64 10.42
C ASN A 102 -7.42 -5.14 10.44
N ARG A 103 -8.35 -4.28 10.02
CA ARG A 103 -8.17 -2.83 10.08
C ARG A 103 -8.00 -2.36 11.51
N LEU A 104 -8.83 -2.82 12.45
CA LEU A 104 -8.72 -2.46 13.87
C LEU A 104 -7.40 -2.94 14.48
N ASN A 105 -6.98 -4.17 14.16
CA ASN A 105 -5.70 -4.73 14.62
C ASN A 105 -4.48 -4.02 14.03
N ASN A 106 -4.57 -3.51 12.78
CA ASN A 106 -3.48 -2.75 12.15
C ASN A 106 -3.53 -1.25 12.48
N ASN A 107 -4.70 -0.71 12.85
CA ASN A 107 -4.90 0.65 13.37
C ASN A 107 -4.71 0.71 14.88
N VAL A 108 -4.08 -0.30 15.51
CA VAL A 108 -3.50 -0.11 16.85
C VAL A 108 -2.61 1.10 16.70
N SER A 109 -2.99 2.18 17.38
CA SER A 109 -2.33 3.46 17.33
C SER A 109 -0.86 3.24 17.65
N MET A 110 -0.05 3.09 16.61
CA MET A 110 1.35 3.43 16.71
C MET A 110 1.28 4.90 17.07
N ASP A 111 1.57 5.22 18.34
CA ASP A 111 1.84 6.58 18.76
C ASP A 111 2.70 7.16 17.66
N THR A 112 2.14 8.12 16.92
CA THR A 112 2.83 8.67 15.77
C THR A 112 4.10 9.23 16.38
N PRO A 113 5.30 8.70 16.06
CA PRO A 113 6.50 9.10 16.77
C PRO A 113 6.57 10.61 16.64
N ALA A 114 6.60 11.28 17.80
CA ALA A 114 6.49 12.73 17.87
C ALA A 114 7.37 13.34 16.78
N ARG A 115 6.78 14.19 15.94
CA ARG A 115 7.47 14.75 14.77
C ARG A 115 8.78 15.38 15.25
N TYR A 116 9.90 14.79 14.85
CA TYR A 116 11.20 15.25 15.32
C TYR A 116 11.43 16.71 14.91
N PRO A 117 12.02 17.58 15.77
CA PRO A 117 12.10 19.02 15.52
C PRO A 117 12.72 19.40 14.17
N PHE A 118 13.70 18.63 13.70
CA PHE A 118 14.41 18.90 12.45
C PHE A 118 13.81 18.19 11.22
N SER A 119 12.70 17.46 11.38
CA SER A 119 12.07 16.73 10.28
C SER A 119 11.54 17.70 9.22
N GLY A 120 12.20 17.74 8.07
CA GLY A 120 11.81 18.56 6.92
C GLY A 120 12.33 20.01 6.94
N MET A 121 13.17 20.36 7.93
CA MET A 121 13.85 21.65 8.02
C MET A 121 15.20 21.64 7.28
N ILE A 122 15.90 20.51 7.30
CA ILE A 122 17.21 20.36 6.65
C ILE A 122 17.02 19.88 5.20
N GLN A 123 17.57 20.62 4.24
CA GLN A 123 17.55 20.30 2.82
C GLN A 123 18.99 20.15 2.31
N CYS A 124 19.22 19.20 1.40
CA CYS A 124 20.52 19.04 0.76
C CYS A 124 20.66 20.03 -0.40
N ASP A 125 21.66 20.91 -0.38
CA ASP A 125 21.88 21.91 -1.43
C ASP A 125 22.21 21.29 -2.79
N ASN A 126 22.82 20.11 -2.83
CA ASN A 126 23.21 19.46 -4.08
C ASN A 126 22.05 18.73 -4.78
N CYS A 127 21.02 18.26 -4.05
CA CYS A 127 19.93 17.48 -4.64
C CYS A 127 18.52 17.93 -4.28
N GLY A 128 18.39 19.00 -3.48
CA GLY A 128 17.11 19.57 -3.04
C GLY A 128 16.24 18.65 -2.18
N ARG A 129 16.69 17.43 -1.84
CA ARG A 129 15.93 16.49 -1.03
C ARG A 129 16.03 16.86 0.45
N LYS A 130 14.92 16.65 1.18
CA LYS A 130 14.87 16.82 2.63
C LYS A 130 15.54 15.63 3.31
N PHE A 131 16.35 15.90 4.33
CA PHE A 131 16.99 14.83 5.11
C PHE A 131 15.93 14.03 5.88
N LYS A 132 16.06 12.70 5.87
CA LYS A 132 15.26 11.78 6.67
C LYS A 132 16.11 11.28 7.82
N ARG A 133 15.50 11.18 9.01
CA ARG A 133 16.14 10.54 10.16
C ARG A 133 16.35 9.07 9.83
N VAL A 134 17.59 8.61 9.97
CA VAL A 134 17.94 7.19 10.02
C VAL A 134 18.33 6.92 11.47
N VAL A 135 17.70 5.94 12.10
CA VAL A 135 18.17 5.39 13.38
C VAL A 135 18.82 4.08 13.00
N SER A 136 20.14 4.01 13.01
CA SER A 136 20.84 2.73 13.03
C SER A 136 20.71 2.18 14.45
N CYS A 137 20.18 0.98 14.58
CA CYS A 137 20.35 0.16 15.78
C CYS A 137 21.77 -0.42 15.69
N ASP A 138 22.77 0.42 15.90
CA ASP A 138 24.12 -0.06 16.17
C ASP A 138 24.13 -0.43 17.66
N ASP A 139 24.08 -1.72 17.98
CA ASP A 139 24.32 -2.26 19.33
C ASP A 139 25.82 -2.07 19.68
N GLY A 140 26.27 -0.82 19.70
CA GLY A 140 27.67 -0.46 19.93
C GLY A 140 27.98 -0.38 21.41
N HIS A 141 28.56 -1.45 21.97
CA HIS A 141 29.37 -1.35 23.16
C HIS A 141 30.58 -0.45 22.87
N TYR A 142 30.73 0.64 23.62
CA TYR A 142 31.96 1.44 23.60
C TYR A 142 32.86 0.96 24.75
N GLU A 143 34.02 0.39 24.44
CA GLU A 143 35.14 0.40 25.37
C GLU A 143 35.99 1.64 25.06
N LYS A 144 36.15 2.50 26.06
CA LYS A 144 37.13 3.59 25.98
C LYS A 144 38.51 2.96 26.14
N VAL A 145 39.27 2.89 25.05
CA VAL A 145 40.73 2.74 25.11
C VAL A 145 41.34 4.08 24.72
N ASP A 146 42.21 4.55 25.61
CA ASP A 146 42.82 5.87 25.59
C ASP A 146 43.61 6.15 24.30
N GLY A 147 43.34 7.33 23.72
CA GLY A 147 44.30 8.12 22.96
C GLY A 147 44.89 7.52 21.68
N GLN A 148 44.31 7.88 20.53
CA GLN A 148 45.04 8.46 19.39
C GLN A 148 44.07 8.77 18.24
N ALA A 149 44.16 10.00 17.72
CA ALA A 149 43.43 10.45 16.56
C ALA A 149 44.02 9.80 15.29
N ALA A 150 43.19 9.11 14.50
CA ALA A 150 43.46 8.81 13.10
C ALA A 150 42.13 8.69 12.35
N GLY A 151 41.94 9.54 11.34
CA GLY A 151 40.70 9.65 10.57
C GLY A 151 40.46 8.47 9.63
N LEU A 152 39.23 8.43 9.09
CA LEU A 152 38.93 7.77 7.82
C LEU A 152 37.70 8.44 7.21
N GLU A 153 37.95 9.21 6.16
CA GLU A 153 36.96 9.72 5.22
C GLU A 153 36.22 8.56 4.56
N ARG A 154 34.89 8.65 4.50
CA ARG A 154 34.05 7.72 3.74
C ARG A 154 33.80 8.31 2.36
N ASP A 155 34.70 8.02 1.43
CA ASP A 155 34.49 8.27 0.01
C ASP A 155 33.39 7.35 -0.52
N SER A 156 32.28 7.97 -0.93
CA SER A 156 31.21 7.33 -1.69
C SER A 156 31.71 7.04 -3.11
N ARG A 157 32.23 5.85 -3.37
CA ARG A 157 32.43 5.36 -4.74
C ARG A 157 31.09 4.90 -5.31
N SER A 158 30.61 5.67 -6.28
CA SER A 158 29.65 5.25 -7.30
C SER A 158 30.27 4.14 -8.14
N ASP A 159 29.69 2.95 -8.10
CA ASP A 159 30.15 1.82 -8.91
C ASP A 159 29.40 1.76 -10.25
N GLY A 160 30.12 1.32 -11.29
CA GLY A 160 29.49 0.69 -12.44
C GLY A 160 29.74 1.30 -13.83
N SER A 161 30.97 1.26 -14.33
CA SER A 161 31.25 0.68 -15.66
C SER A 161 32.76 0.61 -15.94
N VAL A 162 33.29 -0.61 -15.99
CA VAL A 162 34.65 -0.92 -16.44
C VAL A 162 34.65 -0.98 -17.98
N LEU A 163 35.46 -0.15 -18.63
CA LEU A 163 35.89 -0.37 -20.01
C LEU A 163 37.42 -0.31 -20.05
N TYR A 164 38.03 -1.46 -20.31
CA TYR A 164 39.45 -1.61 -20.62
C TYR A 164 39.80 -0.90 -21.92
N ARG A 165 40.93 -0.19 -21.96
CA ARG A 165 41.83 -0.16 -23.13
C ARG A 165 43.26 0.19 -22.67
N GLN A 166 44.18 -0.70 -23.05
CA GLN A 166 45.63 -0.54 -22.98
C GLN A 166 46.11 0.47 -24.04
N ALA A 167 47.14 1.23 -23.70
CA ALA A 167 48.28 1.57 -24.57
C ALA A 167 49.46 1.93 -23.66
#